data_AF-A0A932NKQ0-F1
#
_entry.id   AF-A0A932NKQ0-F1
#
_cell.length_a   1.000
_cell.length_b   1.000
_cell.length_c   1.000
_cell.angle_alpha   90.00
_cell.angle_beta   90.00
_cell.angle_gamma   90.00
#
_symmetry.space_group_name_H-M   'P 1'
#
loop_
_entity.id
_entity.type
_entity.pdbx_description
1 polymer ?
#
loop_
_entity_poly.entity_id
_entity_poly.type
_entity_poly.pdbx_seq_one_letter_code
_entity_poly.pdbx_strand_id
1 'polypeptide(L)'
;MIEGVRLAAWAAFMVLFGVFAWTDLRVKKIRNGALAWGLASALTGYAALAFWTWRAEGMYLVWPFYGAALAHAAAAWAAGLALWQLRLWPAGDAKLFMMLGTLFPLLVPQTPLAPWRATLSTLMNCFIPAALGIVVSAFVWLWRTRVARRIEAARVAGAPAWGALGGLRLRAALAEAAARSRAAARAAAATPFKTLWRAADWAGFFAAAAVLLALITARYGQSQWTGLALCGFSFFVWSALGALLGPVRPAVAWGGFAWALASVPGLDGRAVAARAFHLAVFGGAIGAGVQALFAWMRGGAGLWWAWAAAPLLLGVATPWLGASPGFLLLAALLGAGAAAVAVQVREDTLDWKADAIEPYLVLTAHSLEVIGRDPDFAERYFDTRYADGLTRDQAKLLKAWCSVNKVPSLTMQRTLSFAVWIFAGYALTAWLQADVVSLMARRAS
;
A
#
# COMPACT_ATOMS: atom_id res chain seq x y z
N MET A 1 30.25 22.38 7.75
CA MET A 1 29.69 21.62 8.89
C MET A 1 28.35 20.98 8.57
N ILE A 2 27.30 21.74 8.18
CA ILE A 2 25.99 21.17 7.77
C ILE A 2 26.16 20.03 6.76
N GLU A 3 26.98 20.23 5.73
CA GLU A 3 27.33 19.21 4.75
C GLU A 3 27.99 17.97 5.35
N GLY A 4 28.84 18.13 6.36
CA GLY A 4 29.47 17.02 7.07
C GLY A 4 28.46 16.19 7.87
N VAL A 5 27.56 16.84 8.62
CA VAL A 5 26.47 16.15 9.33
C VAL A 5 25.54 15.46 8.33
N ARG A 6 25.21 16.12 7.21
CA ARG A 6 24.37 15.56 6.15
C ARG A 6 25.02 14.32 5.53
N LEU A 7 26.31 14.37 5.19
CA LEU A 7 27.06 13.22 4.67
C LEU A 7 27.11 12.07 5.68
N ALA A 8 27.35 12.37 6.96
CA ALA A 8 27.33 11.37 8.02
C ALA A 8 25.94 10.74 8.19
N ALA A 9 24.87 11.53 8.10
CA ALA A 9 23.50 11.04 8.14
C ALA A 9 23.18 10.13 6.93
N TRP A 10 23.62 10.49 5.73
CA TRP A 10 23.50 9.64 4.54
C TRP A 10 24.30 8.33 4.67
N ALA A 11 25.53 8.39 5.19
CA ALA A 11 26.32 7.20 5.46
C ALA A 11 25.62 6.28 6.48
N ALA A 12 25.11 6.84 7.58
CA ALA A 12 24.31 6.10 8.55
C ALA A 12 23.06 5.49 7.91
N PHE A 13 22.33 6.24 7.08
CA PHE A 13 21.17 5.75 6.33
C PHE A 13 21.52 4.54 5.46
N MET A 14 22.63 4.61 4.69
CA MET A 14 23.06 3.52 3.81
C MET A 14 23.53 2.28 4.59
N VAL A 15 24.24 2.46 5.70
CA VAL A 15 24.63 1.35 6.59
C VAL A 15 23.40 0.69 7.19
N LEU A 16 22.44 1.48 7.70
CA LEU A 16 21.18 0.96 8.24
C LEU A 16 20.40 0.23 7.15
N PHE A 17 20.31 0.77 5.92
CA PHE A 17 19.68 0.08 4.80
C PHE A 17 20.30 -1.29 4.56
N GLY A 18 21.63 -1.38 4.47
CA GLY A 18 22.33 -2.65 4.30
C GLY A 18 22.04 -3.65 5.43
N VAL A 19 22.09 -3.19 6.69
CA VAL A 19 21.81 -4.03 7.87
C VAL A 19 20.36 -4.51 7.86
N PHE A 20 19.38 -3.63 7.62
CA PHE A 20 17.97 -3.99 7.63
C PHE A 20 17.59 -4.84 6.43
N ALA A 21 18.02 -4.49 5.21
CA ALA A 21 17.78 -5.33 4.03
C ALA A 21 18.36 -6.73 4.22
N TRP A 22 19.57 -6.86 4.75
CA TRP A 22 20.19 -8.16 5.03
C TRP A 22 19.45 -8.96 6.10
N THR A 23 19.20 -8.33 7.27
CA THR A 23 18.52 -9.00 8.38
C THR A 23 17.08 -9.33 8.06
N ASP A 24 16.42 -8.52 7.25
CA ASP A 24 15.07 -8.76 6.79
C ASP A 24 14.98 -9.90 5.77
N LEU A 25 15.89 -9.94 4.79
CA LEU A 25 15.93 -11.02 3.81
C LEU A 25 16.21 -12.38 4.46
N ARG A 26 17.07 -12.42 5.50
CA ARG A 26 17.46 -13.66 6.18
C ARG A 26 16.60 -14.06 7.36
N VAL A 27 16.23 -13.11 8.22
CA VAL A 27 15.63 -13.38 9.55
C VAL A 27 14.18 -12.88 9.62
N LYS A 28 13.70 -12.12 8.62
CA LYS A 28 12.34 -11.54 8.59
C LYS A 28 11.99 -10.76 9.85
N LYS A 29 13.01 -10.18 10.50
CA LYS A 29 12.88 -9.48 11.76
C LYS A 29 13.85 -8.30 11.85
N ILE A 30 13.28 -7.14 12.09
CA ILE A 30 14.00 -5.90 12.42
C ILE A 30 14.43 -5.96 13.89
N ARG A 31 15.75 -5.91 14.14
CA ARG A 31 16.30 -5.95 15.50
C ARG A 31 16.19 -4.58 16.17
N ASN A 32 15.62 -4.53 17.38
CA ASN A 32 15.52 -3.29 18.17
C ASN A 32 16.87 -2.60 18.39
N GLY A 33 17.96 -3.37 18.54
CA GLY A 33 19.31 -2.79 18.67
C GLY A 33 19.73 -1.95 17.47
N ALA A 34 19.44 -2.39 16.25
CA ALA A 34 19.75 -1.60 15.05
C ALA A 34 18.89 -0.34 14.95
N LEU A 35 17.63 -0.40 15.39
CA LEU A 35 16.76 0.78 15.48
C LEU A 35 17.27 1.79 16.50
N ALA A 36 17.73 1.32 17.66
CA ALA A 36 18.34 2.16 18.69
C ALA A 36 19.61 2.86 18.18
N TRP A 37 20.48 2.14 17.45
CA TRP A 37 21.65 2.73 16.79
C TRP A 37 21.27 3.81 15.77
N GLY A 38 20.23 3.58 14.96
CA GLY A 38 19.76 4.58 14.01
C GLY A 38 19.22 5.84 14.68
N LEU A 39 18.44 5.67 15.76
CA LEU A 39 17.94 6.80 16.56
C LEU A 39 19.08 7.56 17.25
N ALA A 40 20.03 6.86 17.86
CA ALA A 40 21.21 7.47 18.47
C ALA A 40 22.04 8.26 17.45
N SER A 41 22.18 7.74 16.23
CA SER A 41 22.86 8.44 15.12
C SER A 41 22.14 9.73 14.74
N ALA A 42 20.80 9.69 14.63
CA ALA A 42 19.99 10.89 14.37
C ALA A 42 20.15 11.93 15.49
N LEU A 43 20.01 11.53 16.75
CA LEU A 43 20.16 12.43 17.91
C LEU A 43 21.56 13.06 17.97
N THR A 44 22.61 12.28 17.68
CA THR A 44 23.99 12.78 17.61
C THR A 44 24.14 13.82 16.50
N GLY A 45 23.54 13.60 15.33
CA GLY A 45 23.52 14.58 14.23
C GLY A 45 22.82 15.88 14.61
N TYR A 46 21.67 15.83 15.28
CA TYR A 46 20.99 17.02 15.77
C TYR A 46 21.79 17.75 16.86
N ALA A 47 22.41 17.03 17.80
CA ALA A 47 23.24 17.62 18.84
C ALA A 47 24.46 18.34 18.23
N ALA A 48 25.10 17.74 17.23
CA ALA A 48 26.19 18.38 16.48
C ALA A 48 25.71 19.67 15.81
N LEU A 49 24.60 19.65 15.06
CA LEU A 49 24.06 20.85 14.43
C LEU A 49 23.72 21.93 15.47
N ALA A 50 23.04 21.56 16.56
CA ALA A 50 22.62 22.48 17.61
C ALA A 50 23.80 23.15 18.31
N PHE A 51 24.86 22.40 18.59
CA PHE A 51 26.10 22.93 19.15
C PHE A 51 26.71 24.03 18.26
N TRP A 52 26.76 23.80 16.95
CA TRP A 52 27.28 24.80 16.01
C TRP A 52 26.34 25.99 15.79
N THR A 53 25.02 25.76 15.77
CA THR A 53 24.03 26.85 15.78
C THR A 53 24.21 27.72 17.03
N TRP A 54 24.43 27.11 18.19
CA TRP A 54 24.65 27.83 19.45
C TRP A 54 25.94 28.66 19.42
N ARG A 55 27.03 28.14 18.82
CA ARG A 55 28.28 28.90 18.64
C ARG A 55 28.18 30.02 17.60
N ALA A 56 27.16 30.03 16.74
CA ALA A 56 27.01 30.96 15.62
C ALA A 56 28.24 30.99 14.68
N GLU A 57 28.95 29.87 14.55
CA GLU A 57 30.16 29.76 13.73
C GLU A 57 29.88 29.08 12.37
N GLY A 58 30.25 29.74 11.28
CA GLY A 58 30.11 29.23 9.92
C GLY A 58 28.67 29.17 9.40
N MET A 59 28.38 28.20 8.53
CA MET A 59 26.99 27.95 8.10
C MET A 59 26.27 27.10 9.15
N TYR A 60 25.23 27.67 9.77
CA TYR A 60 24.39 27.01 10.77
C TYR A 60 22.90 27.08 10.39
N LEU A 61 22.10 26.20 11.00
CA LEU A 61 20.65 26.20 10.82
C LEU A 61 20.01 27.11 11.87
N VAL A 62 18.96 27.84 11.49
CA VAL A 62 18.21 28.73 12.39
C VAL A 62 17.40 27.92 13.40
N TRP A 63 17.18 28.44 14.62
CA TRP A 63 16.42 27.75 15.66
C TRP A 63 15.05 27.17 15.22
N PRO A 64 14.26 27.85 14.36
CA PRO A 64 13.03 27.28 13.82
C PRO A 64 13.19 25.93 13.09
N PHE A 65 14.38 25.63 12.56
CA PHE A 65 14.67 24.33 11.94
C PHE A 65 14.45 23.18 12.93
N TYR A 66 14.94 23.30 14.16
CA TYR A 66 14.85 22.22 15.17
C TYR A 66 13.40 21.97 15.58
N GLY A 67 12.60 23.04 15.72
CA GLY A 67 11.16 22.91 15.95
C GLY A 67 10.44 22.21 14.79
N ALA A 68 10.77 22.56 13.55
CA ALA A 68 10.21 21.90 12.37
C ALA A 68 10.65 20.43 12.24
N ALA A 69 11.90 20.11 12.56
CA ALA A 69 12.44 18.75 12.58
C ALA A 69 11.76 17.89 13.66
N LEU A 70 11.56 18.44 14.86
CA LEU A 70 10.83 17.75 15.93
C LEU A 70 9.37 17.51 15.53
N ALA A 71 8.70 18.49 14.95
CA ALA A 71 7.34 18.33 14.44
C ALA A 71 7.26 17.29 13.32
N HIS A 72 8.31 17.14 12.49
CA HIS A 72 8.38 16.12 11.45
C HIS A 72 8.52 14.73 12.07
N ALA A 73 9.45 14.57 13.00
CA ALA A 73 9.60 13.33 13.76
C ALA A 73 8.29 12.95 14.45
N ALA A 74 7.63 13.88 15.14
CA ALA A 74 6.34 13.64 15.79
C ALA A 74 5.26 13.18 14.80
N ALA A 75 5.17 13.81 13.62
CA ALA A 75 4.23 13.41 12.57
C ALA A 75 4.55 12.00 12.02
N ALA A 76 5.82 11.69 11.78
CA ALA A 76 6.25 10.35 11.35
C ALA A 76 5.98 9.28 12.41
N TRP A 77 6.15 9.62 13.68
CA TRP A 77 5.85 8.75 14.82
C TRP A 77 4.35 8.48 14.95
N ALA A 78 3.53 9.53 14.87
CA ALA A 78 2.08 9.39 14.87
C ALA A 78 1.59 8.53 13.68
N ALA A 79 2.14 8.75 12.48
CA ALA A 79 1.80 7.95 11.30
C ALA A 79 2.22 6.48 11.45
N GLY A 80 3.44 6.21 11.91
CA GLY A 80 3.91 4.85 12.17
C GLY A 80 3.06 4.13 13.23
N LEU A 81 2.69 4.83 14.31
CA LEU A 81 1.85 4.27 15.38
C LEU A 81 0.44 3.98 14.87
N ALA A 82 -0.13 4.88 14.07
CA ALA A 82 -1.43 4.69 13.45
C ALA A 82 -1.42 3.47 12.52
N LEU A 83 -0.41 3.33 11.65
CA LEU A 83 -0.28 2.17 10.75
C LEU A 83 -0.13 0.85 11.53
N TRP A 84 0.58 0.87 12.66
CA TRP A 84 0.70 -0.30 13.53
C TRP A 84 -0.62 -0.65 14.24
N GLN A 85 -1.29 0.33 14.85
CA GLN A 85 -2.56 0.14 15.55
C GLN A 85 -3.68 -0.33 14.61
N LEU A 86 -3.67 0.16 13.37
CA LEU A 86 -4.58 -0.28 12.31
C LEU A 86 -4.19 -1.64 11.70
N ARG A 87 -3.14 -2.29 12.21
CA ARG A 87 -2.59 -3.57 11.73
C ARG A 87 -2.22 -3.54 10.24
N LEU A 88 -1.88 -2.36 9.72
CA LEU A 88 -1.43 -2.18 8.34
C LEU A 88 0.06 -2.50 8.21
N TRP A 89 0.85 -2.20 9.24
CA TRP A 89 2.26 -2.53 9.30
C TRP A 89 2.60 -3.39 10.52
N PRO A 90 3.56 -4.34 10.35
CA PRO A 90 4.25 -4.97 11.45
C PRO A 90 4.87 -3.95 12.42
N ALA A 91 5.03 -4.33 13.68
CA ALA A 91 5.62 -3.44 14.68
C ALA A 91 7.07 -3.03 14.30
N GLY A 92 7.80 -3.92 13.65
CA GLY A 92 9.15 -3.65 13.15
C GLY A 92 9.19 -2.54 12.08
N ASP A 93 8.31 -2.65 11.07
CA ASP A 93 8.23 -1.70 9.95
C ASP A 93 7.78 -0.32 10.43
N ALA A 94 6.80 -0.28 11.33
CA ALA A 94 6.38 0.95 11.98
C ALA A 94 7.55 1.65 12.68
N LYS A 95 8.28 0.96 13.57
CA LYS A 95 9.44 1.54 14.26
C LYS A 95 10.54 1.98 13.32
N LEU A 96 10.79 1.23 12.24
CA LEU A 96 11.76 1.61 11.21
C LEU A 96 11.36 2.94 10.55
N PHE A 97 10.10 3.08 10.17
CA PHE A 97 9.58 4.31 9.60
C PHE A 97 9.70 5.49 10.58
N MET A 98 9.40 5.30 11.87
CA MET A 98 9.56 6.34 12.90
C MET A 98 11.01 6.81 13.03
N MET A 99 11.95 5.87 13.11
CA MET A 99 13.38 6.15 13.24
C MET A 99 13.91 6.89 12.01
N LEU A 100 13.56 6.42 10.80
CA LEU A 100 13.95 7.10 9.57
C LEU A 100 13.30 8.48 9.43
N GLY A 101 12.07 8.65 9.93
CA GLY A 101 11.41 9.96 10.00
C GLY A 101 12.16 10.93 10.92
N THR A 102 12.72 10.45 12.04
CA THR A 102 13.59 11.26 12.88
C THR A 102 14.90 11.62 12.17
N LEU A 103 15.47 10.69 11.38
CA LEU A 103 16.72 10.92 10.62
C LEU A 103 16.52 11.84 9.42
N PHE A 104 15.33 11.87 8.80
CA PHE A 104 15.10 12.47 7.49
C PHE A 104 15.44 13.97 7.38
N PRO A 105 15.11 14.85 8.35
CA PRO A 105 15.50 16.26 8.29
C PRO A 105 17.02 16.48 8.27
N LEU A 106 17.82 15.51 8.74
CA LEU A 106 19.29 15.56 8.62
C LEU A 106 19.76 15.18 7.21
N LEU A 107 19.03 14.31 6.50
CA LEU A 107 19.32 13.93 5.12
C LEU A 107 19.00 15.06 4.15
N VAL A 108 17.89 15.76 4.39
CA VAL A 108 17.37 16.83 3.54
C VAL A 108 16.99 18.04 4.41
N PRO A 109 17.97 18.84 4.87
CA PRO A 109 17.71 19.98 5.75
C PRO A 109 16.91 21.11 5.08
N GLN A 110 16.83 21.10 3.75
CA GLN A 110 16.06 22.07 2.96
C GLN A 110 14.58 21.70 2.83
N THR A 111 14.15 20.55 3.36
CA THR A 111 12.75 20.12 3.26
C THR A 111 11.84 21.22 3.82
N PRO A 112 10.83 21.68 3.06
CA PRO A 112 10.02 22.82 3.47
C PRO A 112 9.40 22.61 4.85
N LEU A 113 9.24 23.72 5.59
CA LEU A 113 8.72 23.89 6.96
C LEU A 113 7.29 23.36 7.20
N ALA A 114 6.80 22.41 6.41
CA ALA A 114 5.52 21.75 6.55
C ALA A 114 5.76 20.26 6.91
N PRO A 115 5.99 19.96 8.20
CA PRO A 115 6.54 18.68 8.66
C PRO A 115 5.67 17.46 8.30
N TRP A 116 4.35 17.66 8.31
CA TRP A 116 3.38 16.63 7.93
C TRP A 116 3.38 16.33 6.42
N ARG A 117 3.70 17.30 5.55
CA ARG A 117 3.74 17.09 4.09
C ARG A 117 4.87 16.16 3.72
N ALA A 118 6.04 16.36 4.33
CA ALA A 118 7.19 15.49 4.13
C ALA A 118 6.92 14.07 4.62
N THR A 119 6.27 13.94 5.79
CA THR A 119 5.84 12.62 6.32
C THR A 119 4.88 11.92 5.37
N LEU A 120 3.84 12.62 4.90
CA LEU A 120 2.85 12.07 3.96
C LEU A 120 3.48 11.71 2.62
N SER A 121 4.37 12.56 2.09
CA SER A 121 5.10 12.30 0.84
C SER A 121 5.97 11.05 1.00
N THR A 122 6.66 10.92 2.13
CA THR A 122 7.47 9.74 2.44
C THR A 122 6.61 8.49 2.50
N LEU A 123 5.49 8.54 3.21
CA LEU A 123 4.56 7.43 3.33
C LEU A 123 4.04 6.99 1.95
N MET A 124 3.60 7.93 1.12
CA MET A 124 3.22 7.67 -0.28
C MET A 124 4.36 7.02 -1.07
N ASN A 125 5.57 7.58 -0.95
CA ASN A 125 6.75 7.08 -1.64
C ASN A 125 7.26 5.74 -1.09
N CYS A 126 6.85 5.29 0.10
CA CYS A 126 7.10 3.92 0.55
C CYS A 126 6.17 2.94 -0.18
N PHE A 127 4.90 3.31 -0.36
CA PHE A 127 3.91 2.45 -1.00
C PHE A 127 4.03 2.38 -2.53
N ILE A 128 4.49 3.43 -3.20
CA ILE A 128 4.59 3.44 -4.68
C ILE A 128 5.59 2.37 -5.20
N PRO A 129 6.86 2.33 -4.74
CA PRO A 129 7.81 1.29 -5.15
C PRO A 129 7.37 -0.10 -4.71
N ALA A 130 6.79 -0.24 -3.51
CA ALA A 130 6.25 -1.52 -3.04
C ALA A 130 5.16 -2.04 -3.96
N ALA A 131 4.17 -1.19 -4.30
CA ALA A 131 3.10 -1.54 -5.21
C ALA A 131 3.66 -1.96 -6.56
N LEU A 132 4.59 -1.18 -7.13
CA LEU A 132 5.24 -1.51 -8.39
C LEU A 132 6.00 -2.86 -8.33
N GLY A 133 6.77 -3.08 -7.27
CA GLY A 133 7.50 -4.33 -7.05
C GLY A 133 6.58 -5.54 -7.00
N ILE A 134 5.42 -5.41 -6.34
CA ILE A 134 4.43 -6.49 -6.29
C ILE A 134 3.77 -6.71 -7.65
N VAL A 135 3.43 -5.63 -8.39
CA VAL A 135 2.90 -5.73 -9.76
C VAL A 135 3.85 -6.54 -10.65
N VAL A 136 5.13 -6.16 -10.65
CA VAL A 136 6.17 -6.80 -11.46
C VAL A 136 6.35 -8.25 -11.04
N SER A 137 6.42 -8.51 -9.73
CA SER A 137 6.62 -9.87 -9.20
C SER A 137 5.49 -10.81 -9.62
N ALA A 138 4.24 -10.38 -9.47
CA ALA A 138 3.11 -11.20 -9.89
C ALA A 138 3.02 -11.34 -11.41
N PHE A 139 3.37 -10.30 -12.18
CA PHE A 139 3.42 -10.41 -13.64
C PHE A 139 4.46 -11.45 -14.08
N VAL A 140 5.67 -11.39 -13.52
CA VAL A 140 6.74 -12.36 -13.78
C VAL A 140 6.31 -13.77 -13.38
N TRP A 141 5.72 -13.92 -12.19
CA TRP A 141 5.18 -15.21 -11.74
C TRP A 141 4.14 -15.74 -12.73
N LEU A 142 3.18 -14.91 -13.09
CA LEU A 142 2.07 -15.29 -13.94
C LEU A 142 2.50 -15.72 -15.32
N TRP A 143 3.46 -14.99 -15.86
CA TRP A 143 4.13 -15.33 -17.10
C TRP A 143 4.79 -16.72 -17.01
N ARG A 144 5.57 -16.97 -15.96
CA ARG A 144 6.32 -18.22 -15.78
C ARG A 144 5.45 -19.44 -15.50
N THR A 145 4.39 -19.32 -14.72
CA THR A 145 3.61 -20.48 -14.27
C THR A 145 2.43 -20.80 -15.17
N ARG A 146 1.71 -19.80 -15.65
CA ARG A 146 0.43 -20.01 -16.35
C ARG A 146 0.56 -19.79 -17.84
N VAL A 147 1.13 -18.65 -18.24
CA VAL A 147 1.24 -18.30 -19.66
C VAL A 147 2.21 -19.24 -20.35
N ALA A 148 3.42 -19.41 -19.81
CA ALA A 148 4.42 -20.31 -20.39
C ALA A 148 3.90 -21.76 -20.49
N ARG A 149 3.29 -22.30 -19.41
CA ARG A 149 2.72 -23.67 -19.44
C ARG A 149 1.58 -23.82 -20.45
N ARG A 150 0.75 -22.79 -20.64
CA ARG A 150 -0.34 -22.82 -21.63
C ARG A 150 0.18 -22.70 -23.06
N ILE A 151 1.16 -21.84 -23.30
CA ILE A 151 1.83 -21.73 -24.61
C ILE A 151 2.49 -23.07 -24.94
N GLU A 152 3.16 -23.69 -23.97
CA GLU A 152 3.79 -24.99 -24.17
C GLU A 152 2.76 -26.09 -24.45
N ALA A 153 1.67 -26.16 -23.66
CA ALA A 153 0.58 -27.09 -23.92
C ALA A 153 -0.06 -26.87 -25.31
N ALA A 154 -0.21 -25.62 -25.74
CA ALA A 154 -0.72 -25.28 -27.07
C ALA A 154 0.24 -25.73 -28.19
N ARG A 155 1.55 -25.52 -28.01
CA ARG A 155 2.59 -25.99 -28.93
C ARG A 155 2.57 -27.51 -29.06
N VAL A 156 2.49 -28.23 -27.95
CA VAL A 156 2.37 -29.70 -27.93
C VAL A 156 1.10 -30.17 -28.63
N ALA A 157 0.00 -29.41 -28.52
CA ALA A 157 -1.26 -29.71 -29.19
C ALA A 157 -1.33 -29.25 -30.67
N GLY A 158 -0.26 -28.69 -31.23
CA GLY A 158 -0.25 -28.15 -32.60
C GLY A 158 -1.15 -26.93 -32.81
N ALA A 159 -1.63 -26.30 -31.74
CA ALA A 159 -2.48 -25.12 -31.81
C ALA A 159 -1.63 -23.84 -31.87
N PRO A 160 -2.04 -22.82 -32.65
CA PRO A 160 -1.37 -21.53 -32.63
C PRO A 160 -1.46 -20.92 -31.22
N ALA A 161 -0.36 -20.37 -30.71
CA ALA A 161 -0.28 -19.81 -29.36
C ALA A 161 -1.40 -18.78 -29.08
N TRP A 162 -1.81 -18.02 -30.10
CA TRP A 162 -2.93 -17.08 -30.03
C TRP A 162 -4.30 -17.76 -29.86
N GLY A 163 -4.50 -18.93 -30.49
CA GLY A 163 -5.71 -19.74 -30.34
C GLY A 163 -5.89 -20.26 -28.91
N ALA A 164 -4.80 -20.61 -28.25
CA ALA A 164 -4.79 -21.02 -26.84
C ALA A 164 -5.04 -19.85 -25.86
N LEU A 165 -4.88 -18.61 -26.32
CA LEU A 165 -5.00 -17.41 -25.49
C LEU A 165 -6.38 -16.74 -25.50
N GLY A 166 -7.37 -17.12 -26.33
CA GLY A 166 -8.74 -16.65 -26.05
C GLY A 166 -9.85 -16.64 -27.10
N GLY A 167 -9.64 -17.01 -28.37
CA GLY A 167 -10.67 -16.81 -29.42
C GLY A 167 -12.03 -17.47 -29.12
N LEU A 168 -12.03 -18.75 -28.75
CA LEU A 168 -13.26 -19.53 -28.53
C LEU A 168 -13.97 -19.27 -27.18
N ARG A 169 -13.33 -18.56 -26.24
CA ARG A 169 -13.85 -18.43 -24.87
C ARG A 169 -14.30 -17.03 -24.48
N LEU A 170 -14.16 -16.04 -25.39
CA LEU A 170 -14.74 -14.69 -25.19
C LEU A 170 -16.25 -14.77 -24.95
N ARG A 171 -16.97 -15.55 -25.77
CA ARG A 171 -18.42 -15.71 -25.62
C ARG A 171 -18.80 -16.32 -24.27
N ALA A 172 -18.03 -17.30 -23.80
CA ALA A 172 -18.24 -17.91 -22.48
C ALA A 172 -17.98 -16.91 -21.34
N ALA A 173 -16.88 -16.14 -21.42
CA ALA A 173 -16.57 -15.13 -20.41
C ALA A 173 -17.59 -13.98 -20.39
N LEU A 174 -18.06 -13.51 -21.56
CA LEU A 174 -19.12 -12.51 -21.66
C LEU A 174 -20.46 -13.07 -21.14
N ALA A 175 -20.78 -14.33 -21.43
CA ALA A 175 -21.97 -14.97 -20.91
C ALA A 175 -21.91 -15.12 -19.37
N GLU A 176 -20.76 -15.51 -18.81
CA GLU A 176 -20.54 -15.61 -17.37
C GLU A 176 -20.61 -14.23 -16.70
N ALA A 177 -19.98 -13.20 -17.28
CA ALA A 177 -20.06 -11.83 -16.80
C ALA A 177 -21.50 -11.31 -16.82
N ALA A 178 -22.24 -11.56 -17.90
CA ALA A 178 -23.65 -11.21 -18.01
C ALA A 178 -24.52 -12.00 -17.02
N ALA A 179 -24.20 -13.27 -16.75
CA ALA A 179 -24.89 -14.08 -15.75
C ALA A 179 -24.62 -13.57 -14.32
N ARG A 180 -23.37 -13.21 -13.99
CA ARG A 180 -22.99 -12.60 -12.70
C ARG A 180 -23.61 -11.23 -12.52
N SER A 181 -23.64 -10.40 -13.56
CA SER A 181 -24.32 -9.10 -13.54
C SER A 181 -25.81 -9.27 -13.25
N ARG A 182 -26.48 -10.20 -13.93
CA ARG A 182 -27.89 -10.54 -13.66
C ARG A 182 -28.10 -11.09 -12.25
N ALA A 183 -27.22 -11.95 -11.75
CA ALA A 183 -27.28 -12.47 -10.39
C ALA A 183 -27.07 -11.37 -9.34
N ALA A 184 -26.13 -10.46 -9.57
CA ALA A 184 -25.90 -9.29 -8.72
C ALA A 184 -27.10 -8.35 -8.72
N ALA A 185 -27.72 -8.11 -9.89
CA ALA A 185 -28.94 -7.31 -10.00
C ALA A 185 -30.12 -7.96 -9.24
N ARG A 186 -30.28 -9.28 -9.32
CA ARG A 186 -31.30 -10.01 -8.54
C ARG A 186 -31.03 -9.95 -7.03
N ALA A 187 -29.78 -10.14 -6.60
CA ALA A 187 -29.39 -10.03 -5.20
C ALA A 187 -29.58 -8.61 -4.66
N ALA A 188 -29.31 -7.60 -5.49
CA ALA A 188 -29.57 -6.20 -5.19
C ALA A 188 -31.05 -5.92 -5.03
N ALA A 189 -31.89 -6.44 -5.95
CA ALA A 189 -33.34 -6.34 -5.88
C ALA A 189 -33.93 -7.06 -4.66
N ALA A 190 -33.33 -8.19 -4.24
CA ALA A 190 -33.75 -8.93 -3.05
C ALA A 190 -33.38 -8.20 -1.74
N THR A 191 -32.38 -7.33 -1.75
CA THR A 191 -31.91 -6.58 -0.57
C THR A 191 -31.68 -5.10 -0.91
N PRO A 192 -32.75 -4.35 -1.26
CA PRO A 192 -32.62 -3.01 -1.82
C PRO A 192 -31.97 -2.06 -0.81
N PHE A 193 -32.34 -2.16 0.47
CA PHE A 193 -31.77 -1.31 1.52
C PHE A 193 -30.26 -1.55 1.71
N LYS A 194 -29.80 -2.80 1.75
CA LYS A 194 -28.37 -3.14 1.87
C LYS A 194 -27.58 -2.65 0.66
N THR A 195 -28.18 -2.71 -0.53
CA THR A 195 -27.57 -2.21 -1.77
C THR A 195 -27.49 -0.70 -1.78
N LEU A 196 -28.57 -0.01 -1.43
CA LEU A 196 -28.62 1.44 -1.29
C LEU A 196 -27.60 1.91 -0.24
N TRP A 197 -27.49 1.22 0.89
CA TRP A 197 -26.49 1.53 1.92
C TRP A 197 -25.05 1.39 1.41
N ARG A 198 -24.75 0.33 0.67
CA ARG A 198 -23.44 0.15 0.02
C ARG A 198 -23.16 1.20 -1.04
N ALA A 199 -24.17 1.57 -1.82
CA ALA A 199 -24.05 2.64 -2.80
C ALA A 199 -23.79 3.99 -2.12
N ALA A 200 -24.50 4.28 -1.02
CA ALA A 200 -24.30 5.48 -0.21
C ALA A 200 -22.92 5.51 0.45
N ASP A 201 -22.41 4.36 0.93
CA ASP A 201 -21.06 4.20 1.45
C ASP A 201 -20.01 4.56 0.40
N TRP A 202 -20.09 3.96 -0.79
CA TRP A 202 -19.17 4.26 -1.89
C TRP A 202 -19.30 5.69 -2.40
N ALA A 203 -20.52 6.23 -2.51
CA ALA A 203 -20.73 7.60 -2.92
C ALA A 203 -20.15 8.59 -1.89
N GLY A 204 -20.34 8.32 -0.59
CA GLY A 204 -19.75 9.11 0.50
C GLY A 204 -18.22 9.07 0.48
N PHE A 205 -17.63 7.90 0.19
CA PHE A 205 -16.20 7.77 -0.05
C PHE A 205 -15.68 8.70 -1.15
N PHE A 206 -16.28 8.60 -2.35
CA PHE A 206 -15.84 9.38 -3.50
C PHE A 206 -16.05 10.87 -3.29
N ALA A 207 -17.14 11.26 -2.61
CA ALA A 207 -17.42 12.64 -2.24
C ALA A 207 -16.36 13.18 -1.25
N ALA A 208 -16.07 12.46 -0.17
CA ALA A 208 -15.05 12.84 0.81
C ALA A 208 -13.64 12.91 0.19
N ALA A 209 -13.28 11.92 -0.65
CA ALA A 209 -12.02 11.92 -1.38
C ALA A 209 -11.91 13.10 -2.36
N ALA A 210 -13.01 13.46 -3.04
CA ALA A 210 -13.06 14.60 -3.95
C ALA A 210 -12.89 15.94 -3.23
N VAL A 211 -13.51 16.10 -2.05
CA VAL A 211 -13.29 17.27 -1.18
C VAL A 211 -11.83 17.33 -0.76
N LEU A 212 -11.28 16.24 -0.23
CA LEU A 212 -9.89 16.20 0.20
C LEU A 212 -8.94 16.55 -0.95
N LEU A 213 -9.20 16.02 -2.15
CA LEU A 213 -8.45 16.35 -3.35
C LEU A 213 -8.56 17.83 -3.70
N ALA A 214 -9.76 18.42 -3.56
CA ALA A 214 -9.98 19.81 -3.82
C ALA A 214 -9.23 20.72 -2.84
N LEU A 215 -9.25 20.40 -1.55
CA LEU A 215 -8.50 21.12 -0.52
C LEU A 215 -6.99 21.05 -0.74
N ILE A 216 -6.49 19.86 -1.09
CA ILE A 216 -5.07 19.68 -1.42
C ILE A 216 -4.74 20.40 -2.73
N THR A 217 -5.60 20.37 -3.74
CA THR A 217 -5.32 21.08 -4.99
C THR A 217 -5.30 22.60 -4.78
N ALA A 218 -6.27 23.14 -4.03
CA ALA A 218 -6.38 24.59 -3.78
C ALA A 218 -5.18 25.13 -2.98
N ARG A 219 -4.69 24.37 -1.99
CA ARG A 219 -3.61 24.83 -1.11
C ARG A 219 -2.20 24.52 -1.64
N TYR A 220 -2.06 23.64 -2.63
CA TYR A 220 -0.75 23.10 -3.05
C TYR A 220 -0.53 23.13 -4.56
N GLY A 221 -1.54 23.49 -5.35
CA GLY A 221 -1.52 23.32 -6.80
C GLY A 221 -1.85 21.89 -7.22
N GLN A 222 -2.22 21.74 -8.50
CA GLN A 222 -2.57 20.44 -9.07
C GLN A 222 -1.32 19.80 -9.67
N SER A 223 -0.81 18.73 -9.05
CA SER A 223 0.06 17.77 -9.75
C SER A 223 -0.74 16.50 -10.05
N GLN A 224 -0.50 15.88 -11.21
CA GLN A 224 -1.10 14.58 -11.55
C GLN A 224 -0.79 13.51 -10.48
N TRP A 225 0.37 13.62 -9.84
CA TRP A 225 0.81 12.74 -8.76
C TRP A 225 0.01 12.90 -7.46
N THR A 226 -0.36 14.13 -7.07
CA THR A 226 -1.20 14.37 -5.88
C THR A 226 -2.57 13.74 -6.02
N GLY A 227 -3.20 13.85 -7.20
CA GLY A 227 -4.49 13.21 -7.45
C GLY A 227 -4.39 11.70 -7.33
N LEU A 228 -3.34 11.12 -7.89
CA LEU A 228 -3.19 9.68 -7.96
C LEU A 228 -2.83 9.03 -6.63
N ALA A 229 -1.87 9.62 -5.91
CA ALA A 229 -1.51 9.13 -4.59
C ALA A 229 -2.67 9.26 -3.61
N LEU A 230 -3.45 10.33 -3.71
CA LEU A 230 -4.66 10.48 -2.92
C LEU A 230 -5.69 9.41 -3.28
N CYS A 231 -5.90 9.09 -4.56
CA CYS A 231 -6.82 8.01 -4.96
C CYS A 231 -6.43 6.68 -4.32
N GLY A 232 -5.17 6.25 -4.53
CA GLY A 232 -4.68 4.98 -3.99
C GLY A 232 -4.74 4.94 -2.46
N PHE A 233 -4.28 5.99 -1.79
CA PHE A 233 -4.31 6.10 -0.34
C PHE A 233 -5.73 6.14 0.22
N SER A 234 -6.66 6.80 -0.48
CA SER A 234 -8.06 6.91 -0.07
C SER A 234 -8.71 5.53 0.02
N PHE A 235 -8.44 4.60 -0.91
CA PHE A 235 -8.98 3.23 -0.80
C PHE A 235 -8.46 2.48 0.43
N PHE A 236 -7.17 2.59 0.74
CA PHE A 236 -6.59 1.98 1.96
C PHE A 236 -7.18 2.59 3.23
N VAL A 237 -7.22 3.92 3.30
CA VAL A 237 -7.82 4.66 4.41
C VAL A 237 -9.29 4.29 4.56
N TRP A 238 -10.04 4.20 3.46
CA TRP A 238 -11.45 3.84 3.50
C TRP A 238 -11.70 2.42 4.01
N SER A 239 -10.85 1.48 3.63
CA SER A 239 -10.89 0.10 4.13
C SER A 239 -10.59 0.07 5.64
N ALA A 240 -9.55 0.77 6.09
CA ALA A 240 -9.19 0.86 7.51
C ALA A 240 -10.27 1.57 8.34
N LEU A 241 -10.82 2.68 7.84
CA LEU A 241 -11.97 3.37 8.44
C LEU A 241 -13.21 2.47 8.48
N GLY A 242 -13.37 1.57 7.51
CA GLY A 242 -14.44 0.56 7.53
C GLY A 242 -14.34 -0.38 8.71
N ALA A 243 -13.13 -0.83 9.03
CA ALA A 243 -12.88 -1.67 10.20
C ALA A 243 -13.10 -0.92 11.52
N LEU A 244 -12.73 0.37 11.56
CA LEU A 244 -12.84 1.20 12.78
C LEU A 244 -14.26 1.71 13.04
N LEU A 245 -14.91 2.27 12.01
CA LEU A 245 -16.22 2.93 12.11
C LEU A 245 -17.38 1.96 11.88
N GLY A 246 -17.13 0.78 11.31
CA GLY A 246 -18.15 -0.22 11.02
C GLY A 246 -19.34 0.38 10.24
N PRO A 247 -20.58 0.21 10.71
CA PRO A 247 -21.77 0.65 9.97
C PRO A 247 -21.94 2.17 9.93
N VAL A 248 -21.37 2.97 10.85
CA VAL A 248 -21.56 4.43 10.85
C VAL A 248 -20.66 5.18 9.86
N ARG A 249 -19.75 4.49 9.18
CA ARG A 249 -18.81 5.09 8.21
C ARG A 249 -19.47 5.99 7.14
N PRO A 250 -20.58 5.60 6.47
CA PRO A 250 -21.20 6.46 5.46
C PRO A 250 -21.67 7.80 6.04
N ALA A 251 -22.26 7.78 7.23
CA ALA A 251 -22.75 8.98 7.90
C ALA A 251 -21.60 9.94 8.23
N VAL A 252 -20.47 9.41 8.71
CA VAL A 252 -19.26 10.20 8.98
C VAL A 252 -18.71 10.81 7.69
N ALA A 253 -18.66 10.05 6.60
CA ALA A 253 -18.13 10.53 5.32
C ALA A 253 -19.01 11.63 4.71
N TRP A 254 -20.33 11.43 4.69
CA TRP A 254 -21.28 12.43 4.21
C TRP A 254 -21.33 13.67 5.12
N GLY A 255 -21.25 13.49 6.44
CA GLY A 255 -21.16 14.59 7.40
C GLY A 255 -19.89 15.42 7.19
N GLY A 256 -18.73 14.77 7.02
CA GLY A 256 -17.46 15.44 6.71
C GLY A 256 -17.49 16.16 5.36
N PHE A 257 -18.10 15.55 4.35
CA PHE A 257 -18.31 16.18 3.04
C PHE A 257 -19.18 17.45 3.13
N ALA A 258 -20.33 17.35 3.78
CA ALA A 258 -21.25 18.48 3.96
C ALA A 258 -20.61 19.61 4.79
N TRP A 259 -19.94 19.25 5.88
CA TRP A 259 -19.20 20.20 6.70
C TRP A 259 -18.12 20.92 5.91
N ALA A 260 -17.34 20.21 5.08
CA ALA A 260 -16.29 20.82 4.28
C ALA A 260 -16.81 21.77 3.20
N LEU A 261 -17.92 21.41 2.53
CA LEU A 261 -18.60 22.31 1.59
C LEU A 261 -19.11 23.58 2.27
N ALA A 262 -19.59 23.48 3.51
CA ALA A 262 -20.09 24.63 4.27
C ALA A 262 -18.98 25.49 4.87
N SER A 263 -17.85 24.89 5.28
CA SER A 263 -16.82 25.54 6.08
C SER A 263 -15.62 26.05 5.30
N VAL A 264 -15.42 25.63 4.04
CA VAL A 264 -14.24 26.03 3.24
C VAL A 264 -14.64 27.05 2.17
N PRO A 265 -14.27 28.33 2.32
CA PRO A 265 -14.53 29.35 1.31
C PRO A 265 -13.88 29.01 -0.03
N GLY A 266 -14.63 29.21 -1.12
CA GLY A 266 -14.14 28.98 -2.49
C GLY A 266 -14.20 27.51 -2.97
N LEU A 267 -14.75 26.59 -2.17
CA LEU A 267 -14.96 25.22 -2.58
C LEU A 267 -16.22 25.11 -3.46
N ASP A 268 -16.05 25.09 -4.79
CA ASP A 268 -17.17 24.91 -5.72
C ASP A 268 -17.73 23.48 -5.64
N GLY A 269 -18.97 23.36 -5.17
CA GLY A 269 -19.69 22.08 -5.08
C GLY A 269 -19.82 21.37 -6.42
N ARG A 270 -19.91 22.09 -7.55
CA ARG A 270 -19.97 21.48 -8.90
C ARG A 270 -18.64 20.84 -9.27
N ALA A 271 -17.53 21.55 -9.04
CA ALA A 271 -16.19 21.01 -9.24
C ALA A 271 -15.91 19.78 -8.35
N VAL A 272 -16.37 19.81 -7.10
CA VAL A 272 -16.26 18.65 -6.19
C VAL A 272 -17.10 17.47 -6.68
N ALA A 273 -18.33 17.70 -7.11
CA ALA A 273 -19.20 16.65 -7.66
C ALA A 273 -18.62 16.01 -8.93
N ALA A 274 -18.09 16.83 -9.85
CA ALA A 274 -17.41 16.35 -11.06
C ALA A 274 -16.19 15.47 -10.71
N ARG A 275 -15.38 15.88 -9.72
CA ARG A 275 -14.26 15.09 -9.22
C ARG A 275 -14.72 13.79 -8.57
N ALA A 276 -15.78 13.83 -7.76
CA ALA A 276 -16.34 12.62 -7.14
C ALA A 276 -16.82 11.63 -8.21
N PHE A 277 -17.48 12.10 -9.26
CA PHE A 277 -17.88 11.28 -10.39
C PHE A 277 -16.68 10.67 -11.12
N HIS A 278 -15.63 11.46 -11.41
CA HIS A 278 -14.40 10.94 -12.02
C HIS A 278 -13.74 9.86 -11.14
N LEU A 279 -13.66 10.07 -9.83
CA LEU A 279 -13.13 9.08 -8.88
C LEU A 279 -14.00 7.81 -8.85
N ALA A 280 -15.33 7.95 -8.94
CA ALA A 280 -16.24 6.81 -8.97
C ALA A 280 -16.07 5.97 -10.24
N VAL A 281 -16.02 6.61 -11.42
CA VAL A 281 -15.76 5.94 -12.70
C VAL A 281 -14.40 5.24 -12.66
N PHE A 282 -13.38 5.92 -12.15
CA PHE A 282 -12.03 5.39 -12.00
C PHE A 282 -11.96 4.19 -11.06
N GLY A 283 -12.53 4.31 -9.86
CA GLY A 283 -12.61 3.22 -8.88
C GLY A 283 -13.40 2.04 -9.40
N GLY A 284 -14.50 2.29 -10.11
CA GLY A 284 -15.29 1.27 -10.79
C GLY A 284 -14.49 0.53 -11.86
N ALA A 285 -13.72 1.24 -12.68
CA ALA A 285 -12.86 0.65 -13.70
C ALA A 285 -11.75 -0.23 -13.08
N ILE A 286 -11.08 0.24 -12.03
CA ILE A 286 -10.10 -0.56 -11.28
C ILE A 286 -10.75 -1.81 -10.69
N GLY A 287 -11.91 -1.66 -10.02
CA GLY A 287 -12.64 -2.77 -9.42
C GLY A 287 -13.04 -3.82 -10.46
N ALA A 288 -13.55 -3.40 -11.61
CA ALA A 288 -13.89 -4.28 -12.72
C ALA A 288 -12.66 -5.02 -13.26
N GLY A 289 -11.54 -4.32 -13.45
CA GLY A 289 -10.26 -4.91 -13.89
C GLY A 289 -9.74 -5.97 -12.91
N VAL A 290 -9.77 -5.67 -11.60
CA VAL A 290 -9.38 -6.60 -10.53
C VAL A 290 -10.27 -7.84 -10.53
N GLN A 291 -11.60 -7.68 -10.62
CA GLN A 291 -12.55 -8.81 -10.66
C GLN A 291 -12.37 -9.68 -11.90
N ALA A 292 -12.13 -9.07 -13.07
CA ALA A 292 -11.82 -9.80 -14.29
C ALA A 292 -10.55 -10.64 -14.14
N LEU A 293 -9.49 -10.09 -13.51
CA LEU A 293 -8.27 -10.86 -13.25
C LEU A 293 -8.51 -12.01 -12.26
N PHE A 294 -9.28 -11.81 -11.19
CA PHE A 294 -9.61 -12.88 -10.26
C PHE A 294 -10.41 -14.00 -10.90
N ALA A 295 -11.41 -13.68 -11.72
CA ALA A 295 -12.16 -14.66 -12.48
C ALA A 295 -11.22 -15.48 -13.38
N TRP A 296 -10.23 -14.82 -13.97
CA TRP A 296 -9.22 -15.48 -14.79
C TRP A 296 -8.28 -16.40 -14.02
N MET A 297 -7.79 -15.95 -12.87
CA MET A 297 -6.96 -16.80 -12.00
C MET A 297 -7.68 -18.07 -11.55
N ARG A 298 -9.00 -18.01 -11.35
CA ARG A 298 -9.85 -19.17 -11.03
C ARG A 298 -10.07 -20.12 -12.22
N GLY A 299 -9.46 -19.84 -13.37
CA GLY A 299 -9.54 -20.69 -14.56
C GLY A 299 -10.46 -20.14 -15.67
N GLY A 300 -11.10 -18.98 -15.47
CA GLY A 300 -11.93 -18.32 -16.48
C GLY A 300 -11.08 -17.74 -17.62
N ALA A 301 -10.93 -18.45 -18.73
CA ALA A 301 -10.12 -17.96 -19.85
C ALA A 301 -10.96 -17.07 -20.78
N GLY A 302 -10.75 -15.76 -20.79
CA GLY A 302 -11.34 -14.84 -21.77
C GLY A 302 -10.70 -13.44 -21.73
N LEU A 303 -10.52 -12.84 -22.92
CA LEU A 303 -9.86 -11.56 -23.25
C LEU A 303 -9.47 -10.64 -22.06
N TRP A 304 -8.33 -10.97 -21.46
CA TRP A 304 -7.68 -10.19 -20.42
C TRP A 304 -7.08 -8.89 -20.95
N TRP A 305 -6.59 -8.88 -22.20
CA TRP A 305 -6.05 -7.68 -22.82
C TRP A 305 -7.13 -6.66 -23.15
N ALA A 306 -8.38 -7.04 -23.46
CA ALA A 306 -9.44 -6.05 -23.72
C ALA A 306 -9.99 -5.41 -22.44
N TRP A 307 -9.94 -6.09 -21.28
CA TRP A 307 -10.34 -5.53 -20.00
C TRP A 307 -9.18 -4.86 -19.24
N ALA A 308 -7.95 -5.33 -19.39
CA ALA A 308 -6.76 -4.58 -19.00
C ALA A 308 -6.53 -3.38 -19.93
N ALA A 309 -6.93 -3.50 -21.21
CA ALA A 309 -7.01 -2.38 -22.12
C ALA A 309 -8.29 -1.58 -22.00
N ALA A 310 -9.32 -1.98 -21.25
CA ALA A 310 -10.50 -1.13 -21.08
C ALA A 310 -10.14 0.17 -20.35
N PRO A 311 -9.32 0.16 -19.28
CA PRO A 311 -8.70 1.37 -18.74
C PRO A 311 -7.79 2.11 -19.73
N LEU A 312 -7.06 1.39 -20.61
CA LEU A 312 -6.22 2.02 -21.66
C LEU A 312 -7.04 2.64 -22.81
N LEU A 313 -8.18 2.04 -23.17
CA LEU A 313 -9.11 2.47 -24.23
C LEU A 313 -10.04 3.58 -23.71
N LEU A 314 -10.47 3.50 -22.44
CA LEU A 314 -10.97 4.65 -21.69
C LEU A 314 -9.90 5.75 -21.61
N GLY A 315 -8.63 5.34 -21.54
CA GLY A 315 -7.41 6.14 -21.72
C GLY A 315 -7.32 6.85 -23.07
N VAL A 316 -7.81 6.24 -24.15
CA VAL A 316 -7.87 6.83 -25.50
C VAL A 316 -9.11 7.72 -25.67
N ALA A 317 -10.21 7.40 -24.99
CA ALA A 317 -11.41 8.24 -24.93
C ALA A 317 -11.25 9.48 -24.03
N THR A 318 -10.13 9.60 -23.30
CA THR A 318 -9.88 10.65 -22.30
C THR A 318 -9.90 12.10 -22.74
N PRO A 319 -9.58 12.50 -23.99
CA PRO A 319 -9.67 13.90 -24.37
C PRO A 319 -11.10 14.45 -24.18
N TRP A 320 -12.10 13.56 -24.18
CA TRP A 320 -13.51 13.88 -23.99
C TRP A 320 -13.93 13.92 -22.50
N LEU A 321 -13.08 13.43 -21.59
CA LEU A 321 -13.32 13.38 -20.13
C LEU A 321 -12.34 14.26 -19.31
N GLY A 322 -11.34 14.87 -19.95
CA GLY A 322 -10.37 15.75 -19.28
C GLY A 322 -9.40 15.04 -18.31
N ALA A 323 -9.22 13.72 -18.42
CA ALA A 323 -8.27 12.96 -17.61
C ALA A 323 -6.96 12.73 -18.37
N SER A 324 -5.79 12.91 -17.76
CA SER A 324 -4.51 12.71 -18.46
C SER A 324 -4.23 11.21 -18.75
N PRO A 325 -3.77 10.82 -19.96
CA PRO A 325 -3.46 9.43 -20.31
C PRO A 325 -2.55 8.68 -19.32
N GLY A 326 -1.58 9.38 -18.72
CA GLY A 326 -0.69 8.81 -17.70
C GLY A 326 -1.42 8.35 -16.42
N PHE A 327 -2.53 9.00 -16.07
CA PHE A 327 -3.34 8.67 -14.90
C PHE A 327 -4.06 7.33 -15.04
N LEU A 328 -4.51 6.99 -16.27
CA LEU A 328 -5.21 5.73 -16.54
C LEU A 328 -4.27 4.57 -16.82
N LEU A 329 -3.11 4.81 -17.44
CA LEU A 329 -2.03 3.82 -17.48
C LEU A 329 -1.63 3.42 -16.06
N LEU A 330 -1.48 4.39 -15.17
CA LEU A 330 -1.13 4.12 -13.78
C LEU A 330 -2.29 3.49 -13.00
N ALA A 331 -3.56 3.81 -13.31
CA ALA A 331 -4.72 3.07 -12.80
C ALA A 331 -4.71 1.60 -13.21
N ALA A 332 -4.40 1.33 -14.46
CA ALA A 332 -4.28 -0.02 -14.99
C ALA A 332 -3.13 -0.76 -14.30
N LEU A 333 -1.99 -0.09 -14.08
CA LEU A 333 -0.87 -0.63 -13.31
C LEU A 333 -1.24 -0.86 -11.84
N LEU A 334 -1.98 0.04 -11.20
CA LEU A 334 -2.46 -0.13 -9.82
C LEU A 334 -3.52 -1.22 -9.71
N GLY A 335 -4.41 -1.37 -10.68
CA GLY A 335 -5.38 -2.46 -10.76
C GLY A 335 -4.69 -3.80 -11.01
N ALA A 336 -3.74 -3.83 -11.94
CA ALA A 336 -2.86 -4.98 -12.15
C ALA A 336 -2.05 -5.30 -10.90
N GLY A 337 -1.64 -4.27 -10.15
CA GLY A 337 -0.92 -4.36 -8.88
C GLY A 337 -1.73 -4.88 -7.72
N ALA A 338 -2.94 -4.37 -7.50
CA ALA A 338 -3.85 -4.86 -6.48
C ALA A 338 -4.23 -6.32 -6.77
N ALA A 339 -4.42 -6.65 -8.03
CA ALA A 339 -4.73 -8.00 -8.45
C ALA A 339 -3.49 -8.91 -8.33
N ALA A 340 -2.30 -8.43 -8.68
CA ALA A 340 -0.99 -9.04 -8.43
C ALA A 340 -0.75 -9.34 -6.94
N VAL A 341 -0.97 -8.36 -6.06
CA VAL A 341 -0.92 -8.52 -4.61
C VAL A 341 -1.88 -9.62 -4.19
N ALA A 342 -3.10 -9.64 -4.72
CA ALA A 342 -4.05 -10.67 -4.33
C ALA A 342 -3.73 -12.06 -4.87
N VAL A 343 -3.03 -12.16 -6.00
CA VAL A 343 -2.42 -13.41 -6.49
C VAL A 343 -1.34 -13.84 -5.52
N GLN A 344 -0.42 -12.94 -5.20
CA GLN A 344 0.76 -13.22 -4.39
C GLN A 344 0.39 -13.54 -2.94
N VAL A 345 -0.57 -12.83 -2.36
CA VAL A 345 -1.15 -13.14 -1.03
C VAL A 345 -1.78 -14.53 -1.02
N ARG A 346 -2.42 -14.96 -2.12
CA ARG A 346 -2.97 -16.32 -2.24
C ARG A 346 -1.89 -17.38 -2.42
N GLU A 347 -0.75 -17.04 -2.99
CA GLU A 347 0.36 -17.99 -3.21
C GLU A 347 1.33 -18.09 -2.06
N ASP A 348 1.50 -17.00 -1.31
CA ASP A 348 2.19 -17.04 -0.03
C ASP A 348 1.40 -17.85 1.00
N THR A 349 0.11 -18.11 0.73
CA THR A 349 -0.67 -19.12 1.46
C THR A 349 -0.27 -20.52 0.99
N LEU A 350 0.62 -21.14 1.75
CA LEU A 350 1.10 -22.50 1.51
C LEU A 350 0.52 -23.44 2.56
N ASP A 351 0.35 -24.70 2.20
CA ASP A 351 0.13 -25.78 3.16
C ASP A 351 1.46 -26.12 3.82
N TRP A 352 1.63 -25.68 5.07
CA TRP A 352 2.80 -26.00 5.87
C TRP A 352 2.54 -27.28 6.64
N LYS A 353 3.44 -28.25 6.49
CA LYS A 353 3.44 -29.43 7.35
C LYS A 353 3.59 -29.01 8.80
N ALA A 354 2.96 -29.76 9.71
CA ALA A 354 2.97 -29.45 11.14
C ALA A 354 4.39 -29.28 11.72
N ASP A 355 5.34 -30.11 11.30
CA ASP A 355 6.75 -30.04 11.70
C ASP A 355 7.50 -28.84 11.11
N ALA A 356 7.06 -28.34 9.96
CA ALA A 356 7.63 -27.19 9.25
C ALA A 356 7.07 -25.83 9.69
N ILE A 357 6.13 -25.78 10.64
CA ILE A 357 5.59 -24.49 11.14
C ILE A 357 6.72 -23.65 11.75
N GLU A 358 6.94 -22.44 11.26
CA GLU A 358 7.98 -21.56 11.79
C GLU A 358 7.38 -20.35 12.51
N PRO A 359 8.12 -19.71 13.42
CA PRO A 359 7.74 -18.39 13.92
C PRO A 359 7.56 -17.40 12.75
N TYR A 360 6.74 -16.37 12.96
CA TYR A 360 6.45 -15.30 11.99
C TYR A 360 5.60 -15.70 10.77
N LEU A 361 5.09 -16.94 10.73
CA LEU A 361 4.02 -17.31 9.80
C LEU A 361 2.67 -16.76 10.29
N VAL A 362 1.83 -16.28 9.38
CA VAL A 362 0.49 -15.78 9.69
C VAL A 362 -0.53 -16.88 9.41
N LEU A 363 -1.33 -17.23 10.41
CA LEU A 363 -2.42 -18.19 10.23
C LEU A 363 -3.50 -17.60 9.31
N THR A 364 -3.93 -18.38 8.32
CA THR A 364 -5.10 -18.00 7.51
C THR A 364 -6.40 -18.17 8.30
N ALA A 365 -7.48 -17.61 7.77
CA ALA A 365 -8.82 -17.83 8.31
C ALA A 365 -9.21 -19.32 8.37
N HIS A 366 -8.78 -20.11 7.38
CA HIS A 366 -9.07 -21.56 7.36
C HIS A 366 -8.32 -22.30 8.48
N SER A 367 -7.04 -22.01 8.67
CA SER A 367 -6.28 -22.62 9.77
C SER A 367 -6.80 -22.18 11.14
N LEU A 368 -7.27 -20.94 11.28
CA LEU A 368 -7.95 -20.49 12.49
C LEU A 368 -9.26 -21.24 12.73
N GLU A 369 -10.02 -21.55 11.68
CA GLU A 369 -11.23 -22.39 11.79
C GLU A 369 -10.89 -23.82 12.23
N VAL A 370 -9.80 -24.40 11.69
CA VAL A 370 -9.32 -25.73 12.10
C VAL A 370 -8.90 -25.73 13.57
N ILE A 371 -8.15 -24.72 14.01
CA ILE A 371 -7.73 -24.56 15.41
C ILE A 371 -8.93 -24.30 16.32
N GLY A 372 -9.90 -23.49 15.87
CA GLY A 372 -11.11 -23.15 16.62
C GLY A 372 -12.06 -24.33 16.89
N ARG A 373 -11.80 -25.52 16.33
CA ARG A 373 -12.48 -26.76 16.72
C ARG A 373 -12.05 -27.26 18.11
N ASP A 374 -10.93 -26.77 18.63
CA ASP A 374 -10.46 -26.94 20.00
C ASP A 374 -10.50 -25.57 20.70
N PRO A 375 -11.64 -25.18 21.29
CA PRO A 375 -11.83 -23.85 21.86
C PRO A 375 -10.87 -23.58 23.02
N ASP A 376 -10.58 -24.58 23.85
CA ASP A 376 -9.66 -24.44 24.99
C ASP A 376 -8.25 -24.07 24.52
N PHE A 377 -7.76 -24.73 23.46
CA PHE A 377 -6.46 -24.40 22.87
C PHE A 377 -6.48 -23.04 22.16
N ALA A 378 -7.54 -22.75 21.40
CA ALA A 378 -7.68 -21.52 20.64
C ALA A 378 -7.75 -20.28 21.55
N GLU A 379 -8.60 -20.30 22.57
CA GLU A 379 -8.76 -19.19 23.52
C GLU A 379 -7.50 -18.99 24.35
N ARG A 380 -6.87 -20.08 24.81
CA ARG A 380 -5.68 -19.97 25.68
C ARG A 380 -4.44 -19.43 24.98
N TYR A 381 -4.23 -19.76 23.70
CA TYR A 381 -2.97 -19.45 23.00
C TYR A 381 -3.12 -18.55 21.77
N PHE A 382 -4.33 -18.39 21.24
CA PHE A 382 -4.60 -17.72 19.96
C PHE A 382 -5.64 -16.59 20.03
N ASP A 383 -6.10 -16.22 21.22
CA ASP A 383 -6.98 -15.06 21.40
C ASP A 383 -6.32 -13.76 20.90
N THR A 384 -5.02 -13.59 21.21
CA THR A 384 -4.22 -12.50 20.65
C THR A 384 -3.55 -12.91 19.34
N ARG A 385 -3.96 -12.22 18.26
CA ARG A 385 -3.40 -12.38 16.90
C ARG A 385 -2.46 -11.24 16.57
N TYR A 386 -1.24 -11.56 16.16
CA TYR A 386 -0.21 -10.59 15.78
C TYR A 386 -0.15 -10.45 14.26
N ALA A 387 0.00 -9.20 13.78
CA ALA A 387 0.21 -8.92 12.36
C ALA A 387 1.54 -9.51 11.85
N ASP A 388 2.53 -9.63 12.74
CA ASP A 388 3.86 -10.18 12.48
C ASP A 388 3.86 -11.73 12.43
N GLY A 389 2.70 -12.37 12.61
CA GLY A 389 2.55 -13.83 12.64
C GLY A 389 2.82 -14.46 14.00
N LEU A 390 3.04 -15.78 14.00
CA LEU A 390 3.21 -16.60 15.20
C LEU A 390 4.42 -16.15 16.02
N THR A 391 4.25 -16.03 17.33
CA THR A 391 5.39 -15.99 18.26
C THR A 391 6.14 -17.34 18.25
N ARG A 392 7.36 -17.36 18.80
CA ARG A 392 8.13 -18.61 18.91
C ARG A 392 7.40 -19.66 19.75
N ASP A 393 6.77 -19.21 20.84
CA ASP A 393 6.02 -20.08 21.74
C ASP A 393 4.73 -20.57 21.08
N GLN A 394 3.97 -19.69 20.42
CA GLN A 394 2.79 -20.08 19.64
C GLN A 394 3.13 -21.09 18.54
N ALA A 395 4.24 -20.88 17.81
CA ALA A 395 4.68 -21.83 16.80
C ALA A 395 4.98 -23.21 17.43
N LYS A 396 5.74 -23.25 18.52
CA LYS A 396 6.05 -24.50 19.24
C LYS A 396 4.79 -25.21 19.76
N LEU A 397 3.89 -24.47 20.38
CA LEU A 397 2.62 -24.99 20.91
C LEU A 397 1.73 -25.50 19.79
N LEU A 398 1.65 -24.78 18.67
CA LEU A 398 0.87 -25.19 17.50
C LEU A 398 1.40 -26.47 16.87
N LYS A 399 2.74 -26.66 16.79
CA LYS A 399 3.33 -27.93 16.34
C LYS A 399 2.89 -29.09 17.23
N ALA A 400 3.02 -28.91 18.54
CA ALA A 400 2.64 -29.94 19.51
C ALA A 400 1.15 -30.28 19.40
N TRP A 401 0.30 -29.26 19.30
CA TRP A 401 -1.13 -29.43 19.11
C TRP A 401 -1.48 -30.15 17.81
N CYS A 402 -0.86 -29.79 16.68
CA CYS A 402 -1.05 -30.47 15.40
C CYS A 402 -0.64 -31.94 15.48
N SER A 403 0.45 -32.25 16.19
CA SER A 403 0.90 -33.63 16.41
C SER A 403 -0.11 -34.44 17.23
N VAL A 404 -0.65 -33.87 18.31
CA VAL A 404 -1.64 -34.54 19.18
C VAL A 404 -2.97 -34.75 18.44
N ASN A 405 -3.44 -33.74 17.70
CA ASN A 405 -4.71 -33.75 16.99
C ASN A 405 -4.63 -34.36 15.58
N LYS A 406 -3.47 -34.91 15.20
CA LYS A 406 -3.22 -35.51 13.87
C LYS A 406 -3.58 -34.58 12.71
N VAL A 407 -3.29 -33.28 12.85
CA VAL A 407 -3.45 -32.29 11.78
C VAL A 407 -2.16 -32.27 10.96
N PRO A 408 -2.13 -32.83 9.74
CA PRO A 408 -0.89 -33.02 8.99
C PRO A 408 -0.30 -31.70 8.48
N SER A 409 -1.15 -30.73 8.16
CA SER A 409 -0.76 -29.43 7.63
C SER A 409 -1.76 -28.34 7.98
N LEU A 410 -1.27 -27.10 8.00
CA LEU A 410 -2.08 -25.90 8.13
C LEU A 410 -1.74 -24.92 7.00
N THR A 411 -2.75 -24.21 6.50
CA THR A 411 -2.52 -23.12 5.55
C THR A 411 -2.00 -21.88 6.28
N MET A 412 -0.83 -21.39 5.89
CA MET A 412 -0.23 -20.19 6.51
C MET A 412 0.40 -19.30 5.46
N GLN A 413 0.47 -18.01 5.77
CA GLN A 413 1.08 -16.99 4.93
C GLN A 413 2.41 -16.52 5.50
N ARG A 414 3.43 -16.31 4.65
CA ARG A 414 4.64 -15.60 5.05
C ARG A 414 4.37 -14.10 5.22
N THR A 415 4.96 -13.48 6.23
CA THR A 415 4.95 -12.02 6.37
C THR A 415 5.77 -11.39 5.24
N LEU A 416 5.15 -10.47 4.50
CA LEU A 416 5.86 -9.61 3.55
C LEU A 416 6.53 -8.50 4.34
N SER A 417 7.85 -8.44 4.27
CA SER A 417 8.55 -7.32 4.87
C SER A 417 8.41 -6.06 4.06
N PHE A 418 8.17 -4.94 4.75
CA PHE A 418 8.11 -3.63 4.13
C PHE A 418 9.40 -2.83 4.27
N ALA A 419 10.41 -3.35 4.97
CA ALA A 419 11.62 -2.61 5.33
C ALA A 419 12.35 -1.99 4.12
N VAL A 420 12.60 -2.79 3.08
CA VAL A 420 13.29 -2.33 1.85
C VAL A 420 12.50 -1.22 1.17
N TRP A 421 11.17 -1.31 1.16
CA TRP A 421 10.30 -0.32 0.56
C TRP A 421 10.22 0.97 1.36
N ILE A 422 10.31 0.89 2.69
CA ILE A 422 10.42 2.07 3.55
C ILE A 422 11.70 2.85 3.20
N PHE A 423 12.84 2.16 3.11
CA PHE A 423 14.09 2.79 2.68
C PHE A 423 14.00 3.39 1.28
N ALA A 424 13.44 2.64 0.32
CA ALA A 424 13.21 3.15 -1.04
C ALA A 424 12.33 4.40 -1.03
N GLY A 425 11.32 4.45 -0.17
CA GLY A 425 10.43 5.60 -0.02
C GLY A 425 11.12 6.83 0.55
N TYR A 426 11.94 6.67 1.60
CA TYR A 426 12.76 7.77 2.12
C TYR A 426 13.78 8.25 1.08
N ALA A 427 14.46 7.33 0.38
CA ALA A 427 15.41 7.67 -0.68
C ALA A 427 14.74 8.39 -1.86
N LEU A 428 13.60 7.90 -2.33
CA LEU A 428 12.80 8.52 -3.39
C LEU A 428 12.31 9.90 -2.96
N THR A 429 11.85 10.05 -1.71
CA THR A 429 11.40 11.34 -1.19
C THR A 429 12.54 12.33 -1.11
N ALA A 430 13.71 11.89 -0.62
CA ALA A 430 14.91 12.71 -0.61
C ALA A 430 15.31 13.12 -2.03
N TRP A 431 15.29 12.19 -2.99
CA TRP A 431 15.62 12.47 -4.39
C TRP A 431 14.66 13.49 -5.02
N LEU A 432 13.36 13.33 -4.83
CA LEU A 432 12.32 14.23 -5.35
C LEU A 432 12.36 15.62 -4.69
N GLN A 433 12.71 15.70 -3.40
CA GLN A 433 12.78 16.97 -2.67
C GLN A 433 14.12 17.68 -2.80
N ALA A 434 15.20 16.94 -3.03
CA ALA A 434 16.55 17.51 -3.14
C ALA A 434 16.83 18.13 -4.50
N ASP A 435 15.91 17.99 -5.48
CA ASP A 435 16.13 18.44 -6.86
C ASP A 435 17.56 18.12 -7.30
N VAL A 436 17.93 16.83 -7.20
CA VAL A 436 19.29 16.35 -7.52
C VAL A 436 19.72 16.81 -8.92
N VAL A 437 18.75 17.05 -9.81
CA VAL A 437 18.96 17.66 -11.13
C VAL A 437 19.34 19.14 -11.02
N SER A 438 18.68 19.98 -10.21
CA SER A 438 19.15 21.35 -10.00
C SER A 438 20.44 21.44 -9.17
N LEU A 439 20.71 20.48 -8.28
CA LEU A 439 21.95 20.40 -7.51
C LEU A 439 23.14 19.94 -8.37
N MET A 440 22.91 19.05 -9.36
CA MET A 440 23.89 18.68 -10.38
C MET A 440 24.05 19.76 -11.46
N ALA A 441 22.96 20.40 -11.90
CA ALA A 441 23.00 21.48 -12.89
C ALA A 441 23.73 22.72 -12.35
N ARG A 442 23.55 23.08 -11.07
CA ARG A 442 24.28 24.18 -10.41
C ARG A 442 25.75 23.89 -10.11
N ARG A 443 26.20 22.63 -10.21
CA ARG A 443 27.62 22.26 -10.11
C ARG A 443 28.30 22.15 -11.47
N ALA A 444 27.51 22.08 -12.55
CA ALA A 444 27.99 22.07 -13.93
C ALA A 444 28.02 23.47 -14.57
N SER A 445 27.39 24.46 -13.92
CA SER A 445 27.51 25.91 -14.16
C SER A 445 28.45 26.54 -13.15
#